data_AF-U4V9F1-F1
#
_entry.id   AF-U4V9F1-F1
#
_cell.length_a   1.000
_cell.length_b   1.000
_cell.length_c   1.000
_cell.angle_alpha   90.00
_cell.angle_beta   90.00
_cell.angle_gamma   90.00
#
_symmetry.space_group_name_H-M   'P 1'
#
loop_
_entity.id
_entity.type
_entity.pdbx_description
1 polymer ?
#
loop_
_entity_poly.entity_id
_entity_poly.type
_entity_poly.pdbx_seq_one_letter_code
_entity_poly.pdbx_strand_id
1 'polypeptide(L)'
;MTTTPPVGTNTTNNNTPNNSNSAANKASVDYNSFLKLLVTQMQNQDPTQPMDATQYVSQLATFSNVEQAVQMNSKLETLIANTSLTQAEGWIGRTLTNADGSISGVVKSVTIQSNGMLAELEDGKTLMIGAGVKIS
;
A
#
# COMPACT_ATOMS: atom_id res chain seq x y z
N MET A 1 42.14 0.89 -25.30
CA MET A 1 40.99 0.74 -26.23
C MET A 1 40.26 -0.50 -25.76
N THR A 2 39.06 -0.45 -25.20
CA THR A 2 37.79 -0.26 -25.92
C THR A 2 36.71 0.32 -24.99
N THR A 3 36.00 1.32 -25.50
CA THR A 3 34.78 1.89 -24.95
C THR A 3 33.58 0.96 -25.19
N THR A 4 32.73 0.74 -24.19
CA THR A 4 31.39 0.17 -24.38
C THR A 4 30.31 1.16 -23.89
N PRO A 5 29.16 1.27 -24.59
CA PRO A 5 28.17 2.34 -24.41
C PRO A 5 27.17 2.07 -23.28
N PRO A 6 26.47 3.10 -22.76
CA PRO A 6 25.39 2.94 -21.81
C PRO A 6 24.13 2.36 -22.48
N VAL A 7 23.55 1.32 -21.89
CA VAL A 7 22.22 0.80 -22.24
C VAL A 7 21.17 1.81 -21.79
N GLY A 8 20.39 2.33 -22.75
CA GLY A 8 19.21 3.15 -22.49
C GLY A 8 18.07 2.28 -21.99
N THR A 9 17.59 2.54 -20.77
CA THR A 9 16.32 2.01 -20.29
C THR A 9 15.20 2.85 -20.87
N ASN A 10 14.62 2.38 -21.97
CA ASN A 10 13.38 2.88 -22.52
C ASN A 10 12.29 2.92 -21.44
N THR A 11 11.80 4.12 -21.14
CA THR A 11 10.59 4.38 -20.36
C THR A 11 9.38 3.82 -21.11
N THR A 12 9.03 2.56 -20.86
CA THR A 12 7.67 2.07 -21.13
C THR A 12 6.77 2.54 -20.00
N ASN A 13 5.99 3.59 -20.30
CA ASN A 13 4.82 3.99 -19.54
C ASN A 13 3.84 2.83 -19.46
N ASN A 14 4.00 1.95 -18.45
CA ASN A 14 2.92 1.07 -18.03
C ASN A 14 2.01 1.87 -17.13
N ASN A 15 1.01 2.47 -17.75
CA ASN A 15 -0.19 2.96 -17.11
C ASN A 15 -0.90 1.73 -16.51
N THR A 16 -0.50 1.32 -15.30
CA THR A 16 -1.08 0.18 -14.59
C THR A 16 -2.52 0.52 -14.28
N PRO A 17 -3.52 -0.12 -14.92
CA PRO A 17 -4.89 0.06 -14.51
C PRO A 17 -5.01 -0.59 -13.14
N ASN A 18 -5.53 0.18 -12.18
CA ASN A 18 -6.00 -0.22 -10.86
C ASN A 18 -6.46 -1.70 -10.80
N ASN A 19 -5.53 -2.61 -10.53
CA ASN A 19 -5.73 -4.06 -10.65
C ASN A 19 -6.31 -4.67 -9.37
N SER A 20 -6.53 -3.86 -8.33
CA SER A 20 -7.14 -4.28 -7.07
C SER A 20 -8.61 -4.71 -7.26
N ASN A 21 -9.34 -4.11 -8.20
CA ASN A 21 -10.70 -4.55 -8.53
C ASN A 21 -10.74 -5.86 -9.32
N SER A 22 -9.71 -6.17 -10.12
CA SER A 22 -9.64 -7.41 -10.89
C SER A 22 -9.24 -8.61 -10.03
N ALA A 23 -8.38 -8.42 -9.02
CA ALA A 23 -8.00 -9.48 -8.08
C ALA A 23 -9.16 -9.85 -7.13
N ALA A 24 -9.84 -8.85 -6.57
CA ALA A 24 -11.03 -9.05 -5.74
C ALA A 24 -12.20 -9.69 -6.53
N ASN A 25 -12.39 -9.30 -7.81
CA ASN A 25 -13.35 -9.98 -8.67
C ASN A 25 -12.92 -11.40 -9.05
N LYS A 26 -11.62 -11.68 -9.23
CA LYS A 26 -11.16 -13.06 -9.47
C LYS A 26 -11.41 -13.95 -8.27
N ALA A 27 -11.08 -13.51 -7.04
CA ALA A 27 -11.33 -14.28 -5.83
C ALA A 27 -12.83 -14.53 -5.59
N SER A 28 -13.69 -13.53 -5.84
CA SER A 28 -15.15 -13.70 -5.70
C SER A 28 -15.78 -14.58 -6.79
N VAL A 29 -15.25 -14.51 -8.01
CA VAL A 29 -15.66 -15.36 -9.15
C VAL A 29 -15.20 -16.81 -8.93
N ASP A 30 -14.02 -17.04 -8.36
CA ASP A 30 -13.53 -18.38 -8.03
C ASP A 30 -14.36 -19.03 -6.91
N TYR A 31 -14.72 -18.27 -5.87
CA TYR A 31 -15.57 -18.75 -4.78
C TYR A 31 -16.97 -19.15 -5.28
N ASN A 32 -17.62 -18.32 -6.10
CA ASN A 32 -18.96 -18.62 -6.64
C ASN A 32 -18.95 -19.77 -7.65
N SER A 33 -17.93 -19.84 -8.50
CA SER A 33 -17.77 -20.95 -9.46
C SER A 33 -17.53 -22.27 -8.72
N PHE A 34 -16.83 -22.22 -7.60
CA PHE A 34 -16.57 -23.37 -6.75
C PHE A 34 -17.77 -23.79 -5.91
N LEU A 35 -18.54 -22.87 -5.31
CA LEU A 35 -19.82 -23.19 -4.67
C LEU A 35 -20.80 -23.83 -5.65
N LYS A 36 -20.82 -23.35 -6.90
CA LYS A 36 -21.63 -23.94 -7.96
C LYS A 36 -21.16 -25.34 -8.31
N LEU A 37 -19.84 -25.57 -8.35
CA LEU A 37 -19.27 -26.90 -8.55
C LEU A 37 -19.57 -27.83 -7.36
N LEU A 38 -19.51 -27.33 -6.13
CA LEU A 38 -19.81 -28.06 -4.89
C LEU A 38 -21.29 -28.46 -4.80
N VAL A 39 -22.21 -27.55 -5.16
CA VAL A 39 -23.65 -27.87 -5.29
C VAL A 39 -23.90 -28.89 -6.40
N THR A 40 -23.20 -28.75 -7.53
CA THR A 40 -23.29 -29.69 -8.66
C THR A 40 -22.76 -31.07 -8.28
N GLN A 41 -21.69 -31.15 -7.49
CA GLN A 41 -21.16 -32.40 -6.94
C GLN A 41 -22.12 -32.98 -5.90
N MET A 42 -22.67 -32.19 -4.97
CA MET A 42 -23.69 -32.67 -4.02
C MET A 42 -24.95 -33.23 -4.70
N GLN A 43 -25.36 -32.69 -5.85
CA GLN A 43 -26.49 -33.22 -6.62
C GLN A 43 -26.18 -34.53 -7.35
N ASN A 44 -24.90 -34.85 -7.59
CA ASN A 44 -24.46 -36.01 -8.37
C ASN A 44 -23.63 -37.04 -7.58
N GLN A 45 -23.44 -36.86 -6.28
CA GLN A 45 -22.68 -37.81 -5.44
C GLN A 45 -23.58 -38.93 -4.91
N ASP A 46 -23.07 -40.16 -4.97
CA ASP A 46 -23.62 -41.30 -4.27
C ASP A 46 -23.48 -41.06 -2.74
N PRO A 47 -24.54 -41.21 -1.94
CA PRO A 47 -24.56 -40.92 -0.50
C PRO A 47 -23.58 -41.75 0.35
N THR A 48 -22.93 -42.76 -0.22
CA THR A 48 -22.05 -43.69 0.51
C THR A 48 -20.58 -43.28 0.61
N GLN A 49 -20.12 -42.26 -0.13
CA GLN A 49 -18.75 -41.73 -0.03
C GLN A 49 -18.69 -40.19 -0.14
N PRO A 50 -18.91 -39.46 0.97
CA PRO A 50 -18.72 -38.02 0.98
C PRO A 50 -17.21 -37.71 0.95
N MET A 51 -16.65 -37.38 -0.22
CA MET A 51 -15.28 -36.89 -0.28
C MET A 51 -15.19 -35.41 0.13
N ASP A 52 -14.05 -35.09 0.76
CA ASP A 52 -13.68 -33.89 1.51
C ASP A 52 -13.53 -32.61 0.65
N ALA A 53 -14.61 -32.19 -0.01
CA ALA A 53 -14.65 -30.91 -0.72
C ALA A 53 -14.54 -29.72 0.26
N THR A 54 -14.90 -29.91 1.53
CA THR A 54 -14.89 -28.90 2.59
C THR A 54 -13.49 -28.40 2.93
N GLN A 55 -12.46 -29.25 2.89
CA GLN A 55 -11.09 -28.86 3.23
C GLN A 55 -10.47 -27.88 2.22
N TYR A 56 -10.83 -27.96 0.94
CA TYR A 56 -10.39 -26.96 -0.05
C TYR A 56 -11.16 -25.64 0.08
N VAL A 57 -12.46 -25.69 0.43
CA VAL A 57 -13.26 -24.48 0.72
C VAL A 57 -12.65 -23.70 1.88
N SER A 58 -12.29 -24.40 2.97
CA SER A 58 -11.75 -23.77 4.16
C SER A 58 -10.40 -23.11 3.88
N GLN A 59 -9.55 -23.75 3.07
CA GLN A 59 -8.27 -23.19 2.65
C GLN A 59 -8.43 -21.96 1.74
N LEU A 60 -9.36 -22.00 0.77
CA LEU A 60 -9.68 -20.86 -0.13
C LEU A 60 -10.28 -19.67 0.64
N ALA A 61 -11.20 -19.93 1.58
CA ALA A 61 -11.76 -18.91 2.43
C ALA A 61 -10.67 -18.24 3.29
N THR A 62 -9.73 -19.04 3.80
CA THR A 62 -8.56 -18.54 4.55
C THR A 62 -7.70 -17.63 3.68
N PHE A 63 -7.37 -18.04 2.45
CA PHE A 63 -6.61 -17.20 1.51
C PHE A 63 -7.35 -15.91 1.14
N SER A 64 -8.66 -15.98 0.90
CA SER A 64 -9.48 -14.80 0.57
C SER A 64 -9.51 -13.78 1.71
N ASN A 65 -9.51 -14.24 2.97
CA ASN A 65 -9.43 -13.37 4.14
C ASN A 65 -8.06 -12.71 4.27
N VAL A 66 -6.97 -13.46 4.02
CA VAL A 66 -5.61 -12.92 4.02
C VAL A 66 -5.44 -11.87 2.93
N GLU A 67 -5.93 -12.14 1.72
CA GLU A 67 -5.86 -11.19 0.62
C GLU A 67 -6.65 -9.91 0.92
N GLN A 68 -7.86 -10.03 1.48
CA GLN A 68 -8.63 -8.87 1.94
C GLN A 68 -7.88 -8.06 3.01
N ALA A 69 -7.21 -8.72 3.96
CA ALA A 69 -6.39 -8.04 4.95
C ALA A 69 -5.21 -7.30 4.31
N VAL A 70 -4.54 -7.90 3.32
CA VAL A 70 -3.47 -7.24 2.55
C VAL A 70 -4.00 -6.03 1.78
N GLN A 71 -5.14 -6.16 1.10
CA GLN A 71 -5.78 -5.04 0.41
C GLN A 71 -6.20 -3.92 1.37
N MET A 72 -6.70 -4.27 2.55
CA MET A 72 -7.05 -3.29 3.58
C MET A 72 -5.80 -2.54 4.06
N ASN A 73 -4.71 -3.24 4.35
CA ASN A 73 -3.44 -2.62 4.76
C ASN A 73 -2.92 -1.65 3.68
N SER A 74 -2.95 -2.04 2.40
CA SER A 74 -2.54 -1.16 1.30
C SER A 74 -3.43 0.10 1.17
N LYS A 75 -4.74 -0.04 1.39
CA LYS A 75 -5.64 1.13 1.44
C LYS A 75 -5.37 2.03 2.65
N LEU A 76 -5.05 1.45 3.80
CA LEU A 76 -4.67 2.20 5.00
C LEU A 76 -3.36 2.97 4.79
N GLU A 77 -2.35 2.35 4.17
CA GLU A 77 -1.10 3.03 3.79
C GLU A 77 -1.37 4.23 2.86
N THR A 78 -2.25 4.05 1.87
CA THR A 78 -2.67 5.12 0.96
C THR A 78 -3.39 6.25 1.71
N LEU A 79 -4.26 5.91 2.68
CA LEU A 79 -4.97 6.90 3.49
C LEU A 79 -4.02 7.67 4.40
N ILE A 80 -3.07 6.98 5.04
CA ILE A 80 -2.02 7.60 5.86
C ILE A 80 -1.20 8.56 5.00
N ALA A 81 -0.76 8.15 3.82
CA ALA A 81 0.00 9.02 2.91
C ALA A 81 -0.77 10.28 2.51
N ASN A 82 -2.06 10.16 2.16
CA ASN A 82 -2.90 11.31 1.86
C ASN A 82 -3.08 12.24 3.07
N THR A 83 -3.26 11.66 4.26
CA THR A 83 -3.42 12.44 5.51
C THR A 83 -2.11 13.13 5.90
N SER A 84 -0.96 12.50 5.66
CA SER A 84 0.35 13.13 5.85
C SER A 84 0.59 14.24 4.84
N LEU A 85 0.12 14.09 3.59
CA LEU A 85 0.23 15.13 2.57
C LEU A 85 -0.59 16.37 2.93
N THR A 86 -1.85 16.20 3.36
CA THR A 86 -2.67 17.34 3.79
C THR A 86 -2.11 18.03 5.04
N GLN A 87 -1.50 17.26 5.95
CA GLN A 87 -0.74 17.85 7.05
C GLN A 87 0.46 18.62 6.52
N ALA A 88 1.28 18.02 5.64
CA ALA A 88 2.49 18.61 5.05
C ALA A 88 2.25 20.00 4.44
N GLU A 89 1.13 20.21 3.75
CA GLU A 89 0.73 21.52 3.22
C GLU A 89 0.65 22.60 4.30
N GLY A 90 0.25 22.25 5.52
CA GLY A 90 0.19 23.16 6.66
C GLY A 90 1.56 23.52 7.26
N TRP A 91 2.63 22.78 6.91
CA TRP A 91 3.99 23.05 7.42
C TRP A 91 4.81 23.91 6.46
N ILE A 92 4.56 23.80 5.14
CA ILE A 92 5.28 24.58 4.13
C ILE A 92 5.12 26.07 4.41
N GLY A 93 6.24 26.80 4.42
CA GLY A 93 6.28 28.23 4.75
C GLY A 93 6.20 28.57 6.24
N ARG A 94 6.01 27.58 7.13
CA ARG A 94 6.10 27.80 8.59
C ARG A 94 7.52 27.65 9.10
N THR A 95 7.80 28.22 10.28
CA THR A 95 9.09 28.02 10.93
C THR A 95 9.02 26.78 11.82
N LEU A 96 9.91 25.83 11.56
CA LEU A 96 10.13 24.68 12.43
C LEU A 96 11.34 24.89 13.30
N THR A 97 11.26 24.47 14.56
CA THR A 97 12.38 24.46 15.49
C THR A 97 12.45 23.09 16.18
N ASN A 98 13.63 22.46 16.18
CA ASN A 98 13.84 21.18 16.86
C ASN A 98 13.75 21.33 18.39
N ALA A 99 13.66 20.20 19.10
CA ALA A 99 13.49 20.18 20.55
C ALA A 99 14.57 20.99 21.31
N ASP A 100 15.82 20.93 20.84
CA ASP A 100 16.97 21.59 21.46
C ASP A 100 17.22 23.02 20.94
N GLY A 101 16.41 23.51 20.01
CA GLY A 101 16.55 24.84 19.40
C GLY A 101 17.75 25.04 18.47
N SER A 102 18.59 24.02 18.26
CA SER A 102 19.78 24.09 17.40
C SER A 102 19.49 24.18 15.90
N ILE A 103 18.32 23.70 15.48
CA ILE A 103 17.86 23.75 14.08
C ILE A 103 16.55 24.51 14.07
N SER A 104 16.54 25.67 13.41
CA SER A 104 15.35 26.49 13.21
C SER A 104 15.36 27.09 11.80
N GLY A 105 14.24 27.04 11.10
CA GLY A 105 14.14 27.60 9.76
C GLY A 105 12.75 27.46 9.15
N VAL A 106 12.53 28.17 8.04
CA VAL A 106 11.29 28.10 7.25
C VAL A 106 11.32 26.83 6.41
N VAL A 107 10.21 26.09 6.39
CA VAL A 107 10.05 24.87 5.60
C VAL A 107 9.87 25.20 4.13
N LYS A 108 10.77 24.67 3.30
CA LYS A 108 10.75 24.78 1.85
C LYS A 108 10.01 23.61 1.20
N SER A 109 10.26 22.39 1.67
CA SER A 109 9.64 21.17 1.15
C SER A 109 9.38 20.17 2.27
N VAL A 110 8.41 19.27 2.08
CA VAL A 110 8.14 18.16 2.99
C VAL A 110 8.06 16.87 2.19
N THR A 111 8.80 15.86 2.62
CA THR A 111 8.82 14.53 2.02
C THR A 111 8.22 13.51 3.00
N ILE A 112 7.27 12.72 2.53
CA ILE A 112 6.65 11.65 3.32
C ILE A 112 7.49 10.38 3.14
N GLN A 113 8.03 9.86 4.23
CA GLN A 113 8.83 8.65 4.28
C GLN A 113 8.14 7.59 5.15
N SER A 114 8.63 6.36 5.13
CA SER A 114 8.09 5.26 5.95
C SER A 114 8.20 5.52 7.45
N ASN A 115 9.13 6.36 7.88
CA ASN A 115 9.39 6.69 9.29
C ASN A 115 8.81 8.05 9.74
N GLY A 116 8.04 8.73 8.88
CA GLY A 116 7.42 10.01 9.19
C GLY A 116 7.59 11.06 8.08
N MET A 117 7.39 12.33 8.44
CA MET A 117 7.56 13.46 7.51
C MET A 117 8.93 14.09 7.72
N LEU A 118 9.68 14.28 6.65
CA LEU A 118 10.97 15.00 6.65
C LEU A 118 10.77 16.38 6.01
N ALA A 119 10.99 17.44 6.77
CA ALA A 119 11.04 18.80 6.25
C ALA A 119 12.44 19.14 5.76
N GLU A 120 12.53 19.79 4.61
CA GLU A 120 13.73 20.51 4.16
C GLU A 120 13.50 22.01 4.42
N LEU A 121 14.44 22.65 5.10
CA LEU A 121 14.41 24.06 5.43
C LEU A 121 15.06 24.89 4.31
N GLU A 122 14.77 26.19 4.25
CA GLU A 122 15.38 27.12 3.27
C GLU A 122 16.92 27.18 3.34
N ASP A 123 17.50 26.85 4.50
CA ASP A 123 18.95 26.77 4.69
C ASP A 123 19.57 25.44 4.21
N GLY A 124 18.76 24.55 3.62
CA GLY A 124 19.14 23.23 3.13
C GLY A 124 19.26 22.16 4.22
N LYS A 125 19.00 22.49 5.50
CA LYS A 125 18.97 21.49 6.56
C LYS A 125 17.67 20.71 6.51
N THR A 126 17.73 19.44 6.90
CA THR A 126 16.55 18.59 7.00
C THR A 126 16.19 18.34 8.46
N LEU A 127 14.89 18.36 8.78
CA LEU A 127 14.36 18.09 10.11
C LEU A 127 13.20 17.12 10.02
N MET A 128 13.24 16.03 10.79
CA MET A 128 12.08 15.14 10.92
C MET A 128 10.99 15.83 11.74
N ILE A 129 9.79 15.90 11.17
CA ILE A 129 8.60 16.40 11.84
C ILE A 129 8.08 15.29 12.75
N GLY A 130 8.13 15.51 14.06
CA GLY A 130 7.74 14.54 15.06
C GLY A 130 7.72 15.12 16.47
N ALA A 131 7.83 14.26 17.48
CA ALA A 131 7.81 14.68 18.87
C ALA A 131 8.93 15.70 19.18
N GLY A 132 8.58 16.79 19.86
CA GLY A 132 9.52 17.83 20.28
C GLY A 132 9.78 18.95 19.27
N VAL A 133 9.25 18.86 18.04
CA VAL A 133 9.35 19.97 17.07
C VAL A 133 8.30 21.04 17.40
N LYS A 134 8.73 22.30 17.50
CA LYS A 134 7.84 23.47 17.65
C LYS A 134 7.58 24.12 16.30
N ILE A 135 6.36 24.62 16.14
CA ILE A 135 5.86 25.30 14.94
C ILE A 135 5.51 26.73 15.33
N SER A 136 6.06 27.71 14.61
CA SER A 136 5.69 29.12 14.74
C SER A 136 5.46 29.73 13.37
#